data_AF-A0A150HBR3-F1
#
_entry.id   AF-A0A150HBR3-F1
#
_cell.length_a   1.000
_cell.length_b   1.000
_cell.length_c   1.000
_cell.angle_alpha   90.00
_cell.angle_beta   90.00
_cell.angle_gamma   90.00
#
_symmetry.space_group_name_H-M   'P 1'
#
loop_
_entity.id
_entity.type
_entity.pdbx_description
1 polymer ?
#
loop_
_entity_poly.entity_id
_entity_poly.type
_entity_poly.pdbx_seq_one_letter_code
_entity_poly.pdbx_strand_id
1 'polypeptide(L)'
;MGMDVYGKNPTAEVGQYFRNSVWGWHPLADYLTAAHPALTAGCTYWHSNDGDGLDDAGALALADALDADLANGTVALYEAERSVYLAALPMEECWLCSGTGVRTDEIGVQNGLDKPRDPVTGRGGCNACSGTGQTEPSARHYPFEVANVAEFARFARHSGGFEIW
;
A
#
# COMPACT_ATOMS: atom_id res chain seq x y z
N MET A 1 9.53 3.71 -4.61
CA MET A 1 8.89 3.23 -5.86
C MET A 1 7.39 3.45 -5.70
N GLY A 2 6.70 3.82 -6.78
CA GLY A 2 5.27 4.15 -6.77
C GLY A 2 4.63 3.64 -8.07
N MET A 3 3.32 3.85 -8.18
CA MET A 3 2.59 3.60 -9.43
C MET A 3 2.19 4.95 -10.01
N ASP A 4 2.52 5.11 -11.29
CA ASP A 4 2.17 6.26 -12.12
C ASP A 4 1.02 5.83 -13.04
N VAL A 5 -0.19 6.34 -12.78
CA VAL A 5 -1.38 5.96 -13.55
C VAL A 5 -1.76 7.10 -14.48
N TYR A 6 -1.74 6.85 -15.79
CA TYR A 6 -2.00 7.87 -16.81
C TYR A 6 -3.35 7.64 -17.48
N GLY A 7 -4.11 8.72 -17.67
CA GLY A 7 -5.35 8.68 -18.45
C GLY A 7 -5.07 8.59 -19.95
N LYS A 8 -5.86 7.79 -20.68
CA LYS A 8 -5.70 7.56 -22.11
C LYS A 8 -6.25 8.70 -22.96
N ASN A 9 -7.41 9.24 -22.58
CA ASN A 9 -8.06 10.36 -23.29
C ASN A 9 -8.77 11.28 -22.27
N PRO A 10 -8.01 11.98 -21.43
CA PRO A 10 -8.56 12.66 -20.27
C PRO A 10 -9.46 13.83 -20.66
N THR A 11 -10.61 13.93 -20.00
CA THR A 11 -11.61 15.00 -20.21
C THR A 11 -11.42 16.20 -19.28
N ALA A 12 -10.57 16.05 -18.26
CA ALA A 12 -10.21 17.09 -17.30
C ALA A 12 -8.78 16.86 -16.77
N GLU A 13 -8.18 17.88 -16.17
CA GLU A 13 -6.82 17.81 -15.60
C GLU A 13 -6.68 16.67 -14.58
N VAL A 14 -7.69 16.47 -13.72
CA VAL A 14 -7.71 15.40 -12.72
C VAL A 14 -7.65 13.99 -13.32
N GLY A 15 -8.07 13.82 -14.58
CA GLY A 15 -8.02 12.54 -15.28
C GLY A 15 -6.68 12.27 -15.97
N GLN A 16 -5.77 13.24 -16.05
CA GLN A 16 -4.52 13.07 -16.80
C GLN A 16 -3.54 12.13 -16.11
N TYR A 17 -3.44 12.25 -14.78
CA TYR A 17 -2.42 11.56 -14.02
C TYR A 17 -2.86 11.37 -12.56
N PHE A 18 -2.70 10.15 -12.07
CA PHE A 18 -2.84 9.79 -10.67
C PHE A 18 -1.56 9.13 -10.19
N ARG A 19 -0.95 9.69 -9.16
CA ARG A 19 0.28 9.17 -8.57
C ARG A 19 -0.03 8.52 -7.25
N ASN A 20 0.47 7.31 -7.05
CA ASN A 20 0.41 6.67 -5.73
C ASN A 20 1.77 6.09 -5.34
N SER A 21 2.03 6.04 -4.03
CA SER A 21 3.15 5.24 -3.54
C SER A 21 2.81 3.76 -3.67
N VAL A 22 3.81 2.88 -3.78
CA VAL A 22 3.55 1.42 -3.82
C VAL A 22 2.81 0.96 -2.56
N TRP A 23 3.08 1.60 -1.42
CA TRP A 23 2.43 1.34 -0.13
C TRP A 23 0.94 1.70 -0.10
N GLY A 24 0.55 2.80 -0.77
CA GLY A 24 -0.85 3.22 -0.89
C GLY A 24 -1.59 2.57 -2.06
N TRP A 25 -0.86 2.16 -3.10
CA TRP A 25 -1.44 1.53 -4.27
C TRP A 25 -1.93 0.11 -4.02
N HIS A 26 -1.12 -0.76 -3.40
CA HIS A 26 -1.53 -2.16 -3.22
C HIS A 26 -2.85 -2.28 -2.44
N PRO A 27 -3.06 -1.61 -1.29
CA PRO A 27 -4.34 -1.65 -0.59
C PRO A 27 -5.50 -1.06 -1.37
N LEU A 28 -5.26 -0.02 -2.18
CA LEU A 28 -6.26 0.51 -3.10
C LEU A 28 -6.65 -0.56 -4.11
N ALA A 29 -5.69 -1.12 -4.85
CA ALA A 29 -5.91 -2.18 -5.84
C ALA A 29 -6.61 -3.42 -5.25
N ASP A 30 -6.23 -3.84 -4.05
CA ASP A 30 -6.89 -4.94 -3.32
C ASP A 30 -8.37 -4.63 -3.08
N TYR A 31 -8.69 -3.41 -2.61
CA TYR A 31 -10.08 -2.99 -2.42
C TYR A 31 -10.85 -2.95 -3.74
N LEU A 32 -10.29 -2.34 -4.79
CA LEU A 32 -10.93 -2.23 -6.10
C LEU A 32 -11.32 -3.61 -6.63
N THR A 33 -10.37 -4.56 -6.62
CA THR A 33 -10.55 -5.90 -7.18
C THR A 33 -11.43 -6.80 -6.31
N ALA A 34 -11.43 -6.62 -4.99
CA ALA A 34 -12.30 -7.36 -4.09
C ALA A 34 -13.75 -6.84 -4.09
N ALA A 35 -13.94 -5.52 -4.09
CA ALA A 35 -15.25 -4.89 -4.04
C ALA A 35 -15.97 -4.95 -5.40
N HIS A 36 -15.23 -4.77 -6.50
CA HIS A 36 -15.79 -4.66 -7.85
C HIS A 36 -15.14 -5.61 -8.87
N PRO A 37 -15.05 -6.93 -8.60
CA PRO A 37 -14.29 -7.87 -9.43
C PRO A 37 -14.71 -7.89 -10.90
N ALA A 38 -16.00 -7.67 -11.18
CA ALA A 38 -16.51 -7.62 -12.55
C ALA A 38 -16.09 -6.35 -13.31
N LEU A 39 -15.99 -5.21 -12.62
CA LEU A 39 -15.58 -3.93 -13.23
C LEU A 39 -14.06 -3.86 -13.39
N THR A 40 -13.31 -4.53 -12.52
CA THR A 40 -11.85 -4.56 -12.57
C THR A 40 -11.29 -5.64 -13.49
N ALA A 41 -12.13 -6.56 -13.98
CA ALA A 41 -11.69 -7.72 -14.79
C ALA A 41 -11.01 -7.34 -16.12
N GLY A 42 -11.21 -6.12 -16.61
CA GLY A 42 -10.54 -5.61 -17.82
C GLY A 42 -9.04 -5.35 -17.64
N CYS A 43 -8.59 -5.17 -16.38
CA CYS A 43 -7.18 -5.07 -16.03
C CYS A 43 -6.79 -6.33 -15.24
N THR A 44 -5.80 -7.05 -15.76
CA THR A 44 -5.31 -8.31 -15.18
C THR A 44 -4.22 -8.05 -14.14
N TYR A 45 -3.39 -7.04 -14.36
CA TYR A 45 -2.17 -6.82 -13.58
C TYR A 45 -2.21 -5.54 -12.73
N TRP A 46 -3.20 -5.46 -11.84
CA TRP A 46 -3.38 -4.32 -10.92
C TRP A 46 -2.18 -4.01 -10.02
N HIS A 47 -1.21 -4.91 -9.88
CA HIS A 47 -0.05 -4.75 -9.01
C HIS A 47 1.28 -4.64 -9.77
N SER A 48 1.23 -4.46 -11.10
CA SER A 48 2.41 -4.26 -11.95
C SER A 48 2.42 -2.87 -12.58
N ASN A 49 3.58 -2.52 -13.14
CA ASN A 49 3.84 -1.31 -13.90
C ASN A 49 4.12 -1.69 -15.36
N ASP A 50 3.19 -2.39 -15.99
CA ASP A 50 3.35 -2.96 -17.33
C ASP A 50 2.50 -2.26 -18.42
N GLY A 51 1.80 -1.19 -18.05
CA GLY A 51 0.90 -0.45 -18.93
C GLY A 51 -0.51 -1.04 -19.03
N ASP A 52 -0.84 -2.09 -18.27
CA ASP A 52 -2.21 -2.59 -18.19
C ASP A 52 -3.14 -1.57 -17.51
N GLY A 53 -4.45 -1.71 -17.71
CA GLY A 53 -5.45 -0.81 -17.15
C GLY A 53 -6.82 -0.96 -17.80
N LEU A 54 -7.71 -0.01 -17.56
CA LEU A 54 -9.09 -0.06 -18.07
C LEU A 54 -9.27 0.80 -19.33
N ASP A 55 -10.31 0.50 -20.10
CA ASP A 55 -10.82 1.39 -21.15
C ASP A 55 -11.75 2.47 -20.55
N ASP A 56 -12.25 3.37 -21.39
CA ASP A 56 -13.11 4.48 -20.97
C ASP A 56 -14.38 4.01 -20.25
N ALA A 57 -15.07 3.02 -20.83
CA ALA A 57 -16.30 2.49 -20.26
C ALA A 57 -16.06 1.81 -18.90
N GLY A 58 -14.99 1.01 -18.78
CA GLY A 58 -14.60 0.34 -17.55
C GLY A 58 -14.16 1.32 -16.47
N ALA A 59 -13.35 2.32 -16.81
CA ALA A 59 -12.89 3.34 -15.87
C ALA A 59 -14.06 4.20 -15.35
N LEU A 60 -14.98 4.61 -16.22
CA LEU A 60 -16.17 5.37 -15.82
C LEU A 60 -17.11 4.54 -14.93
N ALA A 61 -17.37 3.29 -15.30
CA ALA A 61 -18.22 2.39 -14.49
C ALA A 61 -17.62 2.12 -13.11
N LEU A 62 -16.29 1.93 -13.04
CA LEU A 62 -15.59 1.79 -11.77
C LEU A 62 -15.70 3.08 -10.94
N ALA A 63 -15.52 4.26 -11.55
CA ALA A 63 -15.67 5.53 -10.84
C ALA A 63 -17.08 5.73 -10.27
N ASP A 64 -18.13 5.39 -11.02
CA ASP A 64 -19.52 5.42 -10.53
C ASP A 64 -19.73 4.50 -9.32
N ALA A 65 -19.16 3.29 -9.36
CA ALA A 65 -19.24 2.33 -8.27
C ALA A 65 -18.49 2.82 -7.02
N LEU A 66 -17.31 3.42 -7.18
CA LEU A 66 -16.54 3.99 -6.07
C LEU A 66 -17.23 5.20 -5.45
N ASP A 67 -17.84 6.07 -6.25
CA ASP A 67 -18.62 7.20 -5.73
C ASP A 67 -19.82 6.71 -4.92
N ALA A 68 -20.46 5.60 -5.32
CA ALA A 68 -21.53 4.97 -4.55
C ALA A 68 -21.02 4.40 -3.21
N ASP A 69 -19.88 3.71 -3.20
CA ASP A 69 -19.26 3.18 -1.98
C ASP A 69 -18.83 4.29 -1.01
N LEU A 70 -18.32 5.40 -1.54
CA LEU A 70 -17.96 6.58 -0.74
C LEU A 70 -19.22 7.21 -0.13
N ALA A 71 -20.28 7.36 -0.92
CA ALA A 71 -21.53 7.98 -0.48
C ALA A 71 -22.30 7.13 0.55
N ASN A 72 -22.27 5.80 0.43
CA ASN A 72 -22.97 4.89 1.32
C ASN A 72 -22.15 4.50 2.58
N GLY A 73 -20.89 4.91 2.67
CA GLY A 73 -20.00 4.66 3.81
C GLY A 73 -19.24 3.33 3.77
N THR A 74 -19.33 2.56 2.69
CA THR A 74 -18.62 1.28 2.53
C THR A 74 -17.11 1.45 2.63
N VAL A 75 -16.55 2.47 1.97
CA VAL A 75 -15.10 2.74 2.04
C VAL A 75 -14.65 3.10 3.45
N ALA A 76 -15.45 3.91 4.16
CA ALA A 76 -15.13 4.32 5.53
C ALA A 76 -15.19 3.15 6.52
N LEU A 77 -16.15 2.24 6.32
CA LEU A 77 -16.21 1.01 7.11
C LEU A 77 -14.99 0.12 6.84
N TYR A 78 -14.63 -0.08 5.57
CA TYR A 78 -13.46 -0.88 5.19
C TYR A 78 -12.16 -0.31 5.75
N GLU A 79 -11.97 1.01 5.68
CA GLU A 79 -10.83 1.70 6.31
C GLU A 79 -10.76 1.41 7.82
N ALA A 80 -11.87 1.60 8.55
CA ALA A 80 -11.93 1.39 9.98
C ALA A 80 -11.64 -0.07 10.39
N GLU A 81 -12.28 -1.03 9.72
CA GLU A 81 -12.06 -2.46 9.97
C GLU A 81 -10.61 -2.86 9.69
N ARG A 82 -10.04 -2.36 8.59
CA ARG A 82 -8.65 -2.66 8.23
C ARG A 82 -7.66 -2.02 9.20
N SER A 83 -7.91 -0.81 9.69
CA SER A 83 -7.08 -0.18 10.73
C SER A 83 -7.09 -0.99 12.03
N VAL A 84 -8.25 -1.49 12.45
CA VAL A 84 -8.37 -2.38 13.62
C VAL A 84 -7.60 -3.68 13.39
N TYR A 85 -7.75 -4.31 12.23
CA TYR A 85 -7.01 -5.52 11.87
C TYR A 85 -5.49 -5.30 11.93
N LEU A 86 -4.98 -4.24 11.29
CA LEU A 86 -3.55 -3.95 11.27
C LEU A 86 -2.99 -3.68 12.68
N ALA A 87 -3.72 -2.93 13.51
CA ALA A 87 -3.34 -2.65 14.88
C ALA A 87 -3.33 -3.92 15.77
N ALA A 88 -4.16 -4.91 15.44
CA ALA A 88 -4.23 -6.18 16.14
C ALA A 88 -3.16 -7.21 15.70
N LEU A 89 -2.47 -6.97 14.58
CA LEU A 89 -1.42 -7.89 14.12
C LEU A 89 -0.30 -8.01 15.17
N PRO A 90 0.17 -9.22 15.49
CA PRO A 90 1.27 -9.39 16.43
C PRO A 90 2.58 -8.86 15.85
N MET A 91 3.49 -8.46 16.74
CA MET A 91 4.89 -8.23 16.35
C MET A 91 5.49 -9.53 15.82
N GLU A 92 6.29 -9.43 14.76
CA GLU A 92 6.97 -10.56 14.15
C GLU A 92 8.36 -10.75 14.76
N GLU A 93 8.82 -11.98 14.81
CA GLU A 93 10.23 -12.24 15.14
C GLU A 93 11.13 -11.58 14.08
N CYS A 94 12.15 -10.86 14.54
CA CYS A 94 13.06 -10.17 13.65
C CYS A 94 13.89 -11.17 12.84
N TRP A 95 13.64 -11.22 11.53
CA TRP A 95 14.32 -12.13 10.60
C TRP A 95 15.85 -12.03 10.60
N LEU A 96 16.40 -10.85 10.89
CA LEU A 96 17.84 -10.59 10.82
C LEU A 96 18.60 -11.13 12.03
N CYS A 97 17.96 -11.19 13.20
CA CYS A 97 18.58 -11.65 14.44
C CYS A 97 17.90 -12.86 15.06
N SER A 98 16.88 -13.42 14.39
CA SER A 98 16.09 -14.56 14.87
C SER A 98 15.64 -14.38 16.33
N GLY A 99 15.02 -13.22 16.61
CA GLY A 99 14.48 -12.93 17.94
C GLY A 99 15.51 -12.51 19.01
N THR A 100 16.81 -12.59 18.74
CA THR A 100 17.83 -12.39 19.78
C THR A 100 18.06 -10.92 20.17
N GLY A 101 17.67 -9.98 19.31
CA GLY A 101 17.91 -8.56 19.53
C GLY A 101 19.37 -8.12 19.30
N VAL A 102 20.28 -9.01 18.93
CA VAL A 102 21.69 -8.70 18.61
C VAL A 102 22.11 -9.40 17.32
N ARG A 103 23.18 -8.94 16.68
CA ARG A 103 23.74 -9.61 15.49
C ARG A 103 25.10 -10.18 15.78
N THR A 104 25.20 -11.50 15.78
CA THR A 104 26.45 -12.23 16.02
C THR A 104 27.12 -12.70 14.73
N ASP A 105 26.52 -12.42 13.57
CA ASP A 105 27.20 -12.59 12.29
C ASP A 105 28.38 -11.61 12.15
N GLU A 106 29.29 -11.88 11.20
CA GLU A 106 30.52 -11.11 11.02
C GLU A 106 30.26 -9.60 10.87
N ILE A 107 29.22 -9.21 10.12
CA ILE A 107 28.85 -7.81 9.92
C ILE A 107 28.35 -7.21 11.23
N GLY A 108 27.53 -7.96 11.97
CA GLY A 108 27.04 -7.58 13.29
C GLY A 108 28.18 -7.24 14.27
N VAL A 109 29.16 -8.13 14.39
CA VAL A 109 30.31 -7.94 15.28
C VAL A 109 31.17 -6.76 14.82
N GLN A 110 31.49 -6.66 13.52
CA GLN A 110 32.28 -5.56 12.98
C GLN A 110 31.65 -4.18 13.26
N ASN A 111 30.33 -4.11 13.33
CA ASN A 111 29.58 -2.88 13.59
C ASN A 111 29.16 -2.72 15.08
N GLY A 112 29.61 -3.62 15.97
CA GLY A 112 29.28 -3.57 17.40
C GLY A 112 27.81 -3.83 17.72
N LEU A 113 27.07 -4.52 16.84
CA LEU A 113 25.65 -4.88 16.98
C LEU A 113 25.46 -6.20 17.75
N ASP A 114 26.55 -6.86 18.13
CA ASP A 114 26.63 -8.09 18.93
C ASP A 114 26.38 -7.84 20.43
N LYS A 115 26.35 -6.57 20.84
CA LYS A 115 26.08 -6.14 22.22
C LYS A 115 24.65 -5.62 22.36
N PRO A 116 24.04 -5.71 23.55
CA PRO A 116 22.73 -5.11 23.80
C PRO A 116 22.70 -3.61 23.45
N ARG A 117 21.54 -3.12 23.01
CA ARG A 117 21.38 -1.72 22.65
C ARG A 117 21.48 -0.83 23.88
N ASP A 118 22.39 0.13 23.84
CA ASP A 118 22.57 1.15 24.86
C ASP A 118 21.43 2.18 24.75
N PRO A 119 20.61 2.38 25.80
CA PRO A 119 19.49 3.31 25.77
C PRO A 119 19.92 4.79 25.79
N VAL A 120 21.15 5.09 26.21
CA VAL A 120 21.69 6.46 26.27
C VAL A 120 22.30 6.85 24.93
N THR A 121 23.10 5.96 24.34
CA THR A 121 23.82 6.26 23.09
C THR A 121 23.12 5.75 21.83
N GLY A 122 22.16 4.84 21.97
CA GLY A 122 21.47 4.16 20.87
C GLY A 122 22.31 3.12 20.12
N ARG A 123 23.56 2.89 20.54
CA ARG A 123 24.53 1.97 19.91
C ARG A 123 24.31 0.53 20.35
N GLY A 124 24.72 -0.41 19.52
CA GLY A 124 24.49 -1.84 19.75
C GLY A 124 23.07 -2.28 19.39
N GLY A 125 22.83 -3.57 19.54
CA GLY A 125 21.60 -4.24 19.16
C GLY A 125 21.46 -4.43 17.64
N CYS A 126 20.61 -5.37 17.25
CA CYS A 126 20.29 -5.60 15.85
C CYS A 126 19.67 -4.33 15.24
N ASN A 127 20.19 -3.91 14.08
CA ASN A 127 19.78 -2.68 13.40
C ASN A 127 18.39 -2.77 12.75
N ALA A 128 17.87 -3.98 12.50
CA ALA A 128 16.52 -4.16 11.95
C ALA A 128 15.43 -4.00 13.02
N CYS A 129 15.62 -4.56 14.22
CA CYS A 129 14.63 -4.50 15.31
C CYS A 129 15.00 -3.51 16.42
N SER A 130 16.08 -2.76 16.26
CA SER A 130 16.53 -1.81 17.28
C SER A 130 16.77 -2.45 18.65
N GLY A 131 17.25 -3.70 18.67
CA GLY A 131 17.56 -4.43 19.91
C GLY A 131 16.41 -5.21 20.54
N THR A 132 15.19 -5.13 20.00
CA THR A 132 13.99 -5.71 20.64
C THR A 132 13.80 -7.20 20.34
N GLY A 133 14.46 -7.72 19.30
CA GLY A 133 14.19 -9.06 18.76
C GLY A 133 12.93 -9.14 17.90
N GLN A 134 12.15 -8.07 17.80
CA GLN A 134 10.88 -8.07 17.09
C GLN A 134 10.77 -6.90 16.10
N THR A 135 10.01 -7.10 15.03
CA THR A 135 9.70 -6.06 14.04
C THR A 135 8.19 -5.95 13.85
N GLU A 136 7.76 -4.77 13.46
CA GLU A 136 6.39 -4.56 13.01
C GLU A 136 6.10 -5.48 11.81
N PRO A 137 4.91 -6.10 11.74
CA PRO A 137 4.52 -6.89 10.58
C PRO A 137 4.45 -6.02 9.33
N SER A 138 4.96 -6.54 8.22
CA SER A 138 5.10 -5.79 6.96
C SER A 138 3.79 -5.17 6.47
N ALA A 139 2.65 -5.83 6.72
CA ALA A 139 1.32 -5.36 6.36
C ALA A 139 0.98 -3.96 6.94
N ARG A 140 1.55 -3.57 8.09
CA ARG A 140 1.34 -2.24 8.68
C ARG A 140 1.93 -1.11 7.85
N HIS A 141 2.83 -1.40 6.92
CA HIS A 141 3.39 -0.40 6.00
C HIS A 141 2.47 -0.04 4.84
N TYR A 142 1.36 -0.75 4.67
CA TYR A 142 0.43 -0.56 3.56
C TYR A 142 -0.91 -0.03 4.11
N PRO A 143 -1.04 1.29 4.39
CA PRO A 143 -2.29 1.86 4.87
C PRO A 143 -3.35 1.88 3.76
N PHE A 144 -4.62 1.84 4.16
CA PHE A 144 -5.74 2.12 3.27
C PHE A 144 -6.39 3.41 3.73
N GLU A 145 -6.70 4.30 2.79
CA GLU A 145 -7.21 5.63 3.12
C GLU A 145 -8.42 5.98 2.25
N VAL A 146 -9.52 6.44 2.85
CA VAL A 146 -10.73 6.89 2.13
C VAL A 146 -10.38 7.99 1.12
N ALA A 147 -9.49 8.91 1.48
CA ALA A 147 -9.05 10.00 0.62
C ALA A 147 -8.40 9.50 -0.68
N ASN A 148 -7.63 8.41 -0.60
CA ASN A 148 -6.96 7.79 -1.74
C ASN A 148 -7.98 7.19 -2.73
N VAL A 149 -9.02 6.52 -2.21
CA VAL A 149 -10.13 6.02 -3.04
C VAL A 149 -10.89 7.16 -3.72
N ALA A 150 -11.18 8.23 -2.97
CA ALA A 150 -11.88 9.39 -3.52
C ALA A 150 -11.07 10.12 -4.60
N GLU A 151 -9.74 10.20 -4.45
CA GLU A 151 -8.86 10.74 -5.49
C GLU A 151 -8.83 9.86 -6.73
N PHE A 152 -8.67 8.55 -6.56
CA PHE A 152 -8.70 7.60 -7.67
C PHE A 152 -10.04 7.61 -8.42
N ALA A 153 -11.17 7.69 -7.71
CA ALA A 153 -12.50 7.76 -8.33
C ALA A 153 -12.64 9.01 -9.23
N ARG A 154 -12.17 10.18 -8.76
CA ARG A 154 -12.16 11.41 -9.57
C ARG A 154 -11.26 11.29 -10.79
N PHE A 155 -10.09 10.67 -10.65
CA PHE A 155 -9.19 10.39 -11.76
C PHE A 155 -9.86 9.47 -12.79
N ALA A 156 -10.35 8.30 -12.35
CA ALA A 156 -10.93 7.28 -13.21
C ALA A 156 -12.15 7.80 -13.99
N ARG A 157 -12.97 8.66 -13.37
CA ARG A 157 -14.11 9.32 -14.02
C ARG A 157 -13.72 10.17 -15.23
N HIS A 158 -12.53 10.77 -15.20
CA HIS A 158 -12.11 11.75 -16.20
C HIS A 158 -10.95 11.26 -17.06
N SER A 159 -10.50 10.01 -16.92
CA SER A 159 -9.28 9.52 -17.57
C SER A 159 -9.46 9.14 -19.03
N GLY A 160 -10.68 8.83 -19.47
CA GLY A 160 -10.92 8.26 -20.80
C GLY A 160 -10.38 6.83 -20.92
N GLY A 161 -10.31 6.10 -19.80
CA GLY A 161 -9.50 4.88 -19.63
C GLY A 161 -8.12 5.21 -19.08
N PHE A 162 -7.39 4.22 -18.56
CA PHE A 162 -6.07 4.46 -17.97
C PHE A 162 -5.09 3.30 -18.17
N GLU A 163 -3.82 3.56 -17.88
CA GLU A 163 -2.69 2.61 -17.87
C GLU A 163 -1.84 2.81 -16.62
N ILE A 164 -1.28 1.73 -16.07
CA ILE A 164 -0.49 1.71 -14.83
C ILE A 164 1.01 1.49 -15.15
N TRP A 165 1.87 2.42 -14.73
CA TRP A 165 3.31 2.48 -15.04
C TRP A 165 4.20 2.72 -13.82
#